data_AF-C5L8B6-F1
#
_entry.id   AF-C5L8B6-F1
#
_cell.length_a   1.000
_cell.length_b   1.000
_cell.length_c   1.000
_cell.angle_alpha   90.00
_cell.angle_beta   90.00
_cell.angle_gamma   90.00
#
_symmetry.space_group_name_H-M   'P 1'
#
loop_
_entity.id
_entity.type
_entity.pdbx_description
1 polymer ?
#
loop_
_entity_poly.entity_id
_entity_poly.type
_entity_poly.pdbx_seq_one_letter_code
_entity_poly.pdbx_strand_id
1 'polypeptide(L)'
;IDRLYGWRAGTCGSVQEGLKRQASGTSDEFHMRWTRVRVQFAELGLNTGLYWELGRGEKKDISVVPVSALTGEGVSDLILLLATFCQRFLPNRLAVKPGPLICRVLEVRETVGMGVCVDVILVQG
;
A
#
# COMPACT_ATOMS: atom_id res chain seq x y z
N ILE A 1 8.18 8.80 -5.12
CA ILE A 1 7.75 10.17 -5.53
C ILE A 1 8.90 11.18 -5.44
N ASP A 2 9.77 11.01 -4.45
CA ASP A 2 11.07 11.63 -4.20
C ASP A 2 12.00 11.82 -5.42
N ARG A 3 11.86 11.03 -6.49
CA ARG A 3 12.66 11.15 -7.72
C ARG A 3 12.11 12.13 -8.77
N LEU A 4 10.98 12.78 -8.50
CA LEU A 4 10.46 13.83 -9.40
C LEU A 4 11.41 15.03 -9.39
N TYR A 5 11.57 15.67 -10.54
CA TYR A 5 12.52 16.78 -10.63
C TYR A 5 11.99 17.97 -9.81
N GLY A 6 12.86 18.52 -8.96
CA GLY A 6 12.48 19.60 -8.05
C GLY A 6 11.62 19.17 -6.85
N TRP A 7 11.42 17.86 -6.63
CA TRP A 7 10.70 17.38 -5.44
C TRP A 7 11.43 17.75 -4.16
N ARG A 8 10.76 18.54 -3.33
CA ARG A 8 11.20 18.89 -1.97
C ARG A 8 10.71 17.80 -1.01
N ALA A 9 11.57 16.82 -0.77
CA ALA A 9 11.30 15.72 0.15
C ALA A 9 11.05 16.21 1.58
N GLY A 10 9.94 15.78 2.17
CA GLY A 10 9.74 15.81 3.63
C GLY A 10 10.12 14.49 4.28
N THR A 11 10.24 14.48 5.60
CA THR A 11 10.51 13.27 6.40
C THR A 11 9.19 12.66 6.87
N CYS A 12 8.91 11.41 6.51
CA CYS A 12 7.83 10.59 7.08
C CYS A 12 6.46 11.28 7.21
N GLY A 13 6.06 12.05 6.19
CA GLY A 13 4.80 12.81 6.18
C GLY A 13 3.72 12.22 5.28
N SER A 14 2.50 12.78 5.37
CA SER A 14 1.45 12.46 4.41
C SER A 14 1.83 12.95 3.02
N VAL A 15 1.56 12.13 1.99
CA VAL A 15 1.85 12.48 0.60
C VAL A 15 1.00 13.67 0.12
N GLN A 16 -0.21 13.85 0.64
CA GLN A 16 -1.06 14.99 0.29
C GLN A 16 -0.45 16.31 0.77
N GLU A 17 0.10 16.31 1.99
CA GLU A 17 0.80 17.48 2.53
C GLU A 17 2.11 17.71 1.79
N GLY A 18 2.83 16.63 1.46
CA GLY A 18 4.01 16.66 0.62
C GLY A 18 3.76 17.33 -0.73
N LEU A 19 2.68 16.94 -1.42
CA LEU A 19 2.31 17.48 -2.73
C LEU A 19 1.94 18.97 -2.66
N LYS A 20 1.23 19.41 -1.61
CA LYS A 20 0.87 20.82 -1.40
C LYS A 20 2.07 21.74 -1.23
N ARG A 21 3.21 21.22 -0.77
CA ARG A 21 4.45 22.00 -0.59
C ARG A 21 5.25 22.12 -1.89
N GLN A 22 4.92 21.39 -2.94
CA GLN A 22 5.73 21.39 -4.16
C GLN A 22 5.50 22.64 -5.00
N ALA A 23 6.51 22.99 -5.81
CA ALA A 23 6.34 24.01 -6.83
C ALA A 23 5.35 23.52 -7.90
N SER A 24 4.65 24.44 -8.57
CA SER A 24 3.64 24.09 -9.59
C SER A 24 4.17 23.11 -10.63
N GLY A 25 5.37 23.38 -11.19
CA GLY A 25 5.96 22.49 -12.19
C GLY A 25 6.20 21.05 -11.71
N THR A 26 6.58 20.86 -10.44
CA THR A 26 6.76 19.52 -9.87
C THR A 26 5.42 18.82 -9.60
N SER A 27 4.40 19.57 -9.15
CA SER A 27 3.04 19.05 -8.99
C SER A 27 2.43 18.66 -10.34
N ASP A 28 2.64 19.46 -11.38
CA ASP A 28 2.19 19.18 -12.74
C ASP A 28 2.88 17.93 -13.30
N GLU A 29 4.19 17.77 -13.06
CA GLU A 29 4.92 16.56 -13.43
C GLU A 29 4.35 15.32 -12.72
N PHE A 30 4.06 15.43 -11.41
CA PHE A 30 3.40 14.37 -10.65
C PHE A 30 2.06 13.98 -11.30
N HIS A 31 1.19 14.94 -11.58
CA HIS A 31 -0.13 14.69 -12.16
C HIS A 31 -0.05 14.14 -13.59
N MET A 32 0.91 14.58 -14.39
CA MET A 32 1.18 14.03 -15.72
C MET A 32 1.57 12.55 -15.63
N ARG A 33 2.51 12.21 -14.74
CA ARG A 33 2.93 10.81 -14.55
C ARG A 33 1.80 9.96 -13.96
N TRP A 34 1.02 10.50 -13.04
CA TRP A 34 -0.15 9.83 -12.48
C TRP A 34 -1.19 9.51 -13.58
N THR A 35 -1.52 10.49 -14.42
CA THR A 35 -2.46 10.31 -15.53
C THR A 35 -2.01 9.17 -16.45
N ARG A 36 -0.72 9.09 -16.76
CA ARG A 36 -0.16 8.00 -17.57
C ARG A 36 -0.35 6.63 -16.92
N VAL A 37 -0.05 6.50 -15.62
CA VAL A 37 -0.24 5.25 -14.87
C VAL A 37 -1.72 4.86 -14.83
N ARG A 38 -2.62 5.83 -14.59
CA ARG A 38 -4.06 5.61 -14.59
C ARG A 38 -4.58 5.08 -15.94
N VAL A 39 -4.09 5.63 -17.05
CA VAL A 39 -4.44 5.14 -18.40
C VAL A 39 -3.98 3.69 -18.59
N GLN A 40 -2.76 3.34 -18.18
CA GLN A 40 -2.26 1.98 -18.28
C GLN A 40 -3.10 0.97 -17.47
N PHE A 41 -3.59 1.36 -16.29
CA PHE A 41 -4.52 0.51 -15.55
C PHE A 41 -5.88 0.40 -16.25
N ALA A 42 -6.38 1.49 -16.83
CA ALA A 42 -7.64 1.49 -17.57
C ALA A 42 -7.58 0.59 -18.82
N GLU A 43 -6.44 0.52 -19.51
CA GLU A 43 -6.19 -0.42 -20.63
C GLU A 43 -6.32 -1.89 -20.20
N LEU A 44 -6.03 -2.20 -18.92
CA LEU A 44 -6.22 -3.51 -18.32
C LEU A 44 -7.64 -3.72 -17.77
N GLY A 45 -8.55 -2.77 -17.99
CA GLY A 45 -9.92 -2.79 -17.44
C GLY A 45 -10.00 -2.49 -15.94
N LEU A 46 -8.96 -1.91 -15.36
CA LEU A 46 -8.91 -1.56 -13.93
C LEU A 46 -9.11 -0.05 -13.75
N ASN A 47 -10.20 0.32 -13.07
CA ASN A 47 -10.41 1.70 -12.65
C ASN A 47 -9.55 2.00 -11.43
N THR A 48 -8.73 3.05 -11.53
CA THR A 48 -7.83 3.48 -10.46
C THR A 48 -8.00 4.97 -10.18
N GLY A 49 -7.81 5.33 -8.91
CA GLY A 49 -7.87 6.71 -8.44
C GLY A 49 -6.92 6.91 -7.26
N LEU A 50 -6.48 8.16 -7.03
CA LEU A 50 -5.71 8.46 -5.82
C LEU A 50 -6.60 8.25 -4.60
N TYR A 51 -6.03 7.73 -3.51
CA TYR A 51 -6.82 7.31 -2.34
C TYR A 51 -7.68 8.43 -1.72
N TRP A 52 -7.33 9.70 -1.96
CA TRP A 52 -8.08 10.86 -1.51
C TRP A 52 -9.11 11.40 -2.49
N GLU A 53 -9.03 11.01 -3.77
CA GLU A 53 -9.99 11.37 -4.82
C GLU A 53 -11.15 10.37 -4.84
N LEU A 54 -10.83 9.10 -4.58
CA LEU A 54 -11.83 8.06 -4.41
C LEU A 54 -12.55 8.29 -3.08
N GLY A 55 -13.84 8.62 -3.16
CA GLY A 55 -14.69 8.68 -1.99
C GLY A 55 -14.68 7.36 -1.21
N ARG A 56 -15.18 7.38 0.03
CA ARG A 56 -15.21 6.21 0.95
C ARG A 56 -16.13 5.05 0.46
N GLY A 57 -16.40 4.89 -0.83
CA GLY A 57 -17.59 4.18 -1.31
C GLY A 57 -17.36 2.97 -2.19
N GLU A 58 -16.38 2.97 -3.08
CA GLU A 58 -16.53 2.12 -4.28
C GLU A 58 -15.62 0.89 -4.24
N LYS A 59 -16.23 -0.27 -4.00
CA LYS A 59 -15.59 -1.59 -4.19
C LYS A 59 -15.04 -1.82 -5.62
N LYS A 60 -15.39 -0.96 -6.58
CA LYS A 60 -15.04 -1.11 -7.99
C LYS A 60 -13.71 -0.45 -8.36
N ASP A 61 -13.31 0.58 -7.63
CA ASP A 61 -12.13 1.38 -7.98
C ASP A 61 -10.97 1.06 -7.04
N ILE A 62 -9.78 0.91 -7.63
CA ILE A 62 -8.56 0.59 -6.90
C ILE A 62 -7.89 1.89 -6.44
N SER A 63 -7.75 2.02 -5.12
CA SER A 63 -7.02 3.12 -4.50
C SER A 63 -5.52 3.01 -4.71
N VAL A 64 -4.93 4.09 -5.21
CA VAL A 64 -3.48 4.26 -5.36
C VAL A 64 -2.95 5.22 -4.31
N VAL A 65 -1.90 4.79 -3.61
CA VAL A 65 -1.17 5.61 -2.64
C VAL A 65 0.24 5.87 -3.19
N PRO A 66 0.58 7.11 -3.57
CA PRO A 66 1.94 7.44 -3.96
C PRO A 66 2.85 7.45 -2.72
N VAL A 67 3.98 6.75 -2.81
CA VAL A 67 4.92 6.62 -1.70
C VAL A 67 6.36 6.93 -2.12
N SER A 68 7.18 7.23 -1.11
CA SER A 68 8.64 7.23 -1.18
C SER A 68 9.18 6.29 -0.11
N ALA A 69 9.75 5.16 -0.54
CA ALA A 69 10.36 4.21 0.39
C ALA A 69 11.63 4.77 1.06
N LEU A 70 12.29 5.75 0.43
CA LEU A 70 13.51 6.37 0.95
C LEU A 70 13.20 7.42 2.02
N THR A 71 12.23 8.30 1.76
CA THR A 71 11.91 9.44 2.65
C THR A 71 10.78 9.12 3.63
N GLY A 72 10.06 8.02 3.41
CA GLY A 72 8.90 7.61 4.22
C GLY A 72 7.61 8.36 3.91
N GLU A 73 7.61 9.29 2.95
CA GLU A 73 6.40 10.01 2.54
C GLU A 73 5.35 9.05 1.97
N GLY A 74 4.11 9.17 2.44
CA GLY A 74 2.99 8.32 2.01
C GLY A 74 2.91 6.94 2.68
N VAL A 75 3.92 6.53 3.45
CA VAL A 75 3.91 5.23 4.14
C VAL A 75 2.83 5.20 5.23
N SER A 76 2.66 6.29 5.96
CA SER A 76 1.58 6.46 6.94
C SER A 76 0.20 6.37 6.30
N ASP A 77 0.01 7.04 5.16
CA ASP A 77 -1.23 6.99 4.38
C ASP A 77 -1.54 5.57 3.91
N LEU A 78 -0.53 4.84 3.43
CA LEU A 78 -0.66 3.45 3.00
C LEU A 78 -1.10 2.54 4.14
N ILE A 79 -0.46 2.64 5.31
CA ILE A 79 -0.80 1.85 6.50
C ILE A 79 -2.24 2.16 6.95
N LEU A 80 -2.62 3.44 6.98
CA LEU A 80 -3.97 3.86 7.35
C LEU A 80 -5.02 3.30 6.40
N LEU A 81 -4.76 3.36 5.09
CA LEU A 81 -5.67 2.82 4.09
C LEU A 81 -5.82 1.29 4.24
N LEU A 82 -4.72 0.57 4.44
CA LEU A 82 -4.74 -0.88 4.65
C LEU A 82 -5.53 -1.26 5.90
N ALA A 83 -5.27 -0.59 7.03
CA ALA A 83 -5.99 -0.82 8.28
C ALA A 83 -7.51 -0.59 8.10
N THR A 84 -7.88 0.53 7.46
CA THR A 84 -9.28 0.87 7.18
C THR A 84 -9.95 -0.15 6.27
N PHE A 85 -9.25 -0.59 5.21
CA PHE A 85 -9.75 -1.59 4.27
C PHE A 85 -9.98 -2.93 4.96
N CYS A 86 -8.98 -3.41 5.71
CA CYS A 86 -9.06 -4.67 6.45
C CYS A 86 -10.23 -4.67 7.44
N GLN A 87 -10.37 -3.61 8.24
CA GLN A 87 -11.47 -3.49 9.21
C GLN A 87 -12.84 -3.49 8.53
N ARG A 88 -12.98 -2.81 7.38
CA ARG A 88 -14.27 -2.66 6.71
C ARG A 88 -14.69 -3.87 5.90
N PHE A 89 -13.75 -4.50 5.19
CA PHE A 89 -14.08 -5.53 4.19
C PHE A 89 -13.71 -6.95 4.60
N LEU A 90 -12.79 -7.12 5.57
CA LEU A 90 -12.30 -8.42 5.99
C LEU A 90 -12.66 -8.84 7.44
N PRO A 91 -13.69 -8.29 8.12
CA PRO A 91 -13.91 -8.60 9.53
C PRO A 91 -14.13 -10.10 9.77
N ASN A 92 -14.91 -10.76 8.92
CA ASN A 92 -15.19 -12.20 9.03
C ASN A 92 -13.99 -13.08 8.66
N ARG A 93 -13.06 -12.57 7.86
CA ARG A 93 -11.84 -13.30 7.46
C ARG A 93 -10.72 -13.14 8.48
N LEU A 94 -10.68 -12.00 9.19
CA LEU A 94 -9.70 -11.69 10.23
C LEU A 94 -10.15 -12.12 11.62
N ALA A 95 -11.42 -12.48 11.80
CA ALA A 95 -11.94 -13.00 13.05
C ALA A 95 -11.21 -14.30 13.45
N VAL A 96 -10.70 -14.33 14.68
CA VAL A 96 -10.14 -15.53 15.29
C VAL A 96 -11.27 -16.52 15.52
N LYS A 97 -11.11 -17.73 15.01
CA LYS A 97 -12.06 -18.82 15.20
C LYS A 97 -11.39 -19.89 16.06
N PRO A 98 -12.04 -20.36 17.13
CA PRO A 98 -11.51 -21.48 17.90
C PRO A 98 -11.49 -22.74 17.04
N GLY A 99 -10.42 -23.53 17.13
CA GLY A 99 -10.31 -24.75 16.34
C GLY A 99 -8.88 -25.26 16.22
N PRO A 100 -8.64 -26.25 15.35
CA PRO A 100 -7.30 -26.73 15.06
C PRO A 100 -6.46 -25.65 14.38
N LEU A 101 -5.15 -25.70 14.62
CA LEU A 101 -4.18 -24.81 14.01
C LEU A 101 -4.16 -24.99 12.48
N ILE A 102 -4.38 -23.89 11.75
CA ILE A 102 -4.28 -23.81 10.29
C ILE A 102 -3.12 -22.91 9.94
N CYS A 103 -2.07 -23.47 9.33
CA CYS A 103 -0.92 -22.71 8.85
C CYS A 103 -0.51 -23.15 7.44
N ARG A 104 0.33 -22.34 6.80
CA ARG A 104 0.99 -22.66 5.52
C ARG A 104 2.49 -22.53 5.67
N VAL A 105 3.23 -23.49 5.11
CA VAL A 105 4.69 -23.43 5.03
C VAL A 105 5.11 -22.37 4.02
N LEU A 106 6.00 -21.48 4.43
CA LEU A 106 6.66 -20.50 3.57
C LEU A 106 8.00 -21.03 3.08
N GLU A 107 8.84 -21.47 4.02
CA GLU A 107 10.23 -21.80 3.75
C GLU A 107 10.68 -22.95 4.64
N VAL A 108 11.56 -23.78 4.10
CA VAL A 108 12.28 -24.83 4.85
C VAL A 108 13.75 -24.53 4.71
N ARG A 109 14.43 -24.29 5.84
CA ARG A 109 15.86 -23.98 5.87
C ARG A 109 16.55 -24.70 7.00
N GLU A 110 17.82 -25.05 6.78
CA GLU A 110 18.66 -25.59 7.84
C GLU A 110 19.29 -24.44 8.63
N THR A 111 19.06 -24.41 9.94
CA THR A 111 19.61 -23.39 10.83
C THR A 111 20.63 -24.02 11.76
N VAL A 112 21.83 -23.43 11.80
CA VAL A 112 22.94 -23.92 12.63
C VAL A 112 22.48 -24.04 14.09
N GLY A 113 22.63 -25.22 14.67
CA GLY A 113 22.23 -25.52 16.06
C GLY A 113 20.77 -25.91 16.26
N MET A 114 19.88 -25.73 15.27
CA MET A 114 18.46 -26.12 15.34
C MET A 114 18.07 -27.20 14.31
N GLY A 115 18.94 -27.51 13.35
CA GLY A 115 18.65 -28.46 12.28
C GLY A 115 17.66 -27.88 11.28
N VAL A 116 16.76 -28.70 10.76
CA VAL A 116 15.76 -28.26 9.77
C VAL A 116 14.66 -27.45 10.45
N CYS A 117 14.56 -26.17 10.10
CA CYS A 117 13.53 -25.25 10.55
C CYS A 117 12.52 -24.97 9.43
N VAL A 118 11.27 -24.77 9.83
CA VAL A 118 10.15 -24.50 8.91
C VAL A 118 9.49 -23.18 9.32
N ASP A 119 9.57 -22.20 8.43
CA ASP A 119 8.91 -20.91 8.62
C ASP A 119 7.46 -21.03 8.10
N VAL A 120 6.48 -20.65 8.93
CA VAL A 120 5.05 -20.82 8.63
C VAL A 120 4.27 -19.52 8.80
N ILE A 121 3.25 -19.31 7.96
CA ILE A 121 2.19 -18.32 8.21
C ILE A 121 1.04 -19.02 8.93
N LEU A 122 0.81 -18.63 10.18
CA LEU A 122 -0.37 -19.02 10.94
C LEU A 122 -1.59 -18.20 10.49
N VAL A 123 -2.67 -18.89 10.12
CA VAL A 123 -3.90 -18.27 9.61
C VAL A 123 -5.03 -18.35 10.63
N GLN A 124 -5.22 -19.50 11.27
CA GLN A 124 -6.20 -19.72 12.35
C GLN A 124 -5.65 -20.69 13.40
N GLY A 125 -6.21 -20.65 14.60
CA GLY A 125 -5.79 -21.43 15.77
C GLY A 125 -6.12 -20.68 17.05
#